data_AF-A0A9D7EBQ6-F1
#
_entry.id   AF-A0A9D7EBQ6-F1
#
_cell.length_a   1.000
_cell.length_b   1.000
_cell.length_c   1.000
_cell.angle_alpha   90.00
_cell.angle_beta   90.00
_cell.angle_gamma   90.00
#
_symmetry.space_group_name_H-M   'P 1'
#
loop_
_entity.id
_entity.type
_entity.pdbx_description
1 polymer ?
#
loop_
_entity_poly.entity_id
_entity_poly.type
_entity_poly.pdbx_seq_one_letter_code
_entity_poly.pdbx_strand_id
1 'polypeptide(L)'
;MDYYVGDQAACYDTLRTVAMRAMQKKLDAFGKLGVEIEDSHRTAAEKNGAYFPLERYTAYKAHSSMSLNSRRKGQVANDIRKPSTLFYNKVPYSQFDIVLRPEITEPPVQYTYNLTLQCQLPPAFPAKEVKELVKYVWITDKGDMRELNLP
;
A
#
# COMPACT_ATOMS: atom_id res chain seq x y z
N MET A 1 -9.32 -14.12 -27.23
CA MET A 1 -7.85 -14.18 -27.14
C MET A 1 -7.53 -14.45 -25.68
N ASP A 2 -7.17 -15.68 -25.37
CA ASP A 2 -6.76 -16.05 -24.01
C ASP A 2 -5.28 -15.71 -23.85
N TYR A 3 -4.95 -14.88 -22.87
CA TYR A 3 -3.56 -14.56 -22.55
C TYR A 3 -2.97 -15.72 -21.76
N TYR A 4 -2.11 -16.52 -22.39
CA TYR A 4 -1.36 -17.57 -21.73
C TYR A 4 -0.08 -17.00 -21.12
N VAL A 5 0.11 -17.19 -19.81
CA VAL A 5 1.37 -16.87 -19.13
C VAL A 5 2.05 -18.18 -18.78
N GLY A 6 3.17 -18.47 -19.45
CA GLY A 6 3.88 -19.73 -19.30
C GLY A 6 4.52 -19.94 -17.92
N ASP A 7 5.03 -18.88 -17.29
CA ASP A 7 5.60 -18.96 -15.94
C ASP A 7 5.27 -17.70 -15.13
N GLN A 8 4.17 -17.78 -14.39
CA GLN A 8 3.74 -16.73 -13.49
C GLN A 8 4.60 -16.65 -12.21
N ALA A 9 5.18 -17.77 -11.77
CA ALA A 9 6.00 -17.81 -10.56
C ALA A 9 7.30 -17.01 -10.75
N ALA A 10 7.99 -17.20 -11.89
CA ALA A 10 9.19 -16.45 -12.23
C ALA A 10 8.96 -14.93 -12.25
N CYS A 11 7.78 -14.50 -12.70
CA CYS A 11 7.41 -13.09 -12.69
C CYS A 11 7.30 -12.54 -11.25
N TYR A 12 6.66 -13.27 -10.34
CA TYR A 12 6.57 -12.89 -8.93
C TYR A 12 7.92 -12.95 -8.21
N ASP A 13 8.77 -13.93 -8.50
CA ASP A 13 10.11 -14.02 -7.90
C ASP A 13 11.00 -12.84 -8.31
N THR A 14 10.89 -12.40 -9.57
CA THR A 14 11.56 -11.20 -10.05
C THR A 14 11.07 -9.96 -9.29
N LEU A 15 9.75 -9.80 -9.14
CA LEU A 15 9.16 -8.67 -8.40
C LEU A 15 9.56 -8.69 -6.92
N ARG A 16 9.51 -9.86 -6.28
CA ARG A 16 9.92 -10.06 -4.88
C ARG A 16 11.38 -9.68 -4.68
N THR A 17 12.27 -10.12 -5.57
CA THR A 17 13.71 -9.80 -5.49
C THR A 17 13.96 -8.29 -5.59
N VAL A 18 13.29 -7.61 -6.52
CA VAL A 18 13.40 -6.15 -6.69
C VAL A 18 12.83 -5.42 -5.48
N ALA A 19 11.68 -5.84 -4.96
CA ALA A 19 11.05 -5.25 -3.79
C ALA A 19 11.91 -5.43 -2.52
N MET A 20 12.45 -6.63 -2.28
CA MET A 20 13.35 -6.90 -1.16
C MET A 20 14.60 -6.02 -1.21
N ARG A 21 15.19 -5.86 -2.40
CA ARG A 21 16.35 -4.97 -2.59
C ARG A 21 16.00 -3.51 -2.31
N ALA A 22 14.83 -3.05 -2.76
CA ALA A 22 14.37 -1.70 -2.47
C ALA A 22 14.11 -1.50 -0.97
N MET A 23 13.57 -2.53 -0.31
CA MET A 23 13.30 -2.51 1.11
C MET A 23 14.57 -2.46 1.95
N GLN A 24 15.59 -3.25 1.59
CA GLN A 24 16.89 -3.21 2.24
C GLN A 24 17.50 -1.80 2.14
N LYS A 25 17.46 -1.18 0.96
CA LYS A 25 17.93 0.20 0.79
C LYS A 25 17.20 1.20 1.69
N LYS A 26 15.88 1.03 1.90
CA LYS A 26 15.11 1.87 2.83
C LYS A 26 15.55 1.64 4.28
N LEU A 27 15.73 0.39 4.70
CA LEU A 27 16.23 0.06 6.05
C LEU A 27 17.63 0.64 6.29
N ASP A 28 18.55 0.47 5.34
CA ASP A 28 19.90 1.01 5.43
C ASP A 28 19.88 2.55 5.51
N ALA A 29 18.97 3.20 4.77
CA ALA A 29 18.79 4.65 4.82
C ALA A 29 18.28 5.11 6.19
N PHE A 30 17.32 4.41 6.79
CA PHE A 30 16.83 4.71 8.14
C PHE A 30 17.91 4.47 9.20
N GLY A 31 18.75 3.43 9.06
CA GLY A 31 19.88 3.20 9.95
C GLY A 31 20.88 4.36 9.93
N LYS A 32 21.19 4.90 8.74
CA LYS A 32 22.04 6.09 8.58
C LYS A 32 21.47 7.36 9.23
N LEU A 33 20.15 7.43 9.40
CA LEU A 33 19.47 8.54 10.07
C LEU A 33 19.47 8.40 11.60
N GLY A 34 20.06 7.32 12.15
CA GLY A 34 20.16 7.08 13.59
C GLY A 34 18.98 6.29 14.18
N VAL A 35 18.19 5.61 13.35
CA VAL A 35 17.14 4.69 13.82
C VAL A 35 17.78 3.35 14.16
N GLU A 36 17.57 2.86 15.39
CA GLU A 36 18.02 1.53 15.82
C GLU A 36 17.08 0.44 15.31
N ILE A 37 17.34 -0.03 14.08
CA ILE A 37 16.50 -1.02 13.41
C ILE A 37 16.95 -2.45 13.74
N GLU A 38 18.21 -2.68 14.13
CA GLU A 38 18.76 -4.03 14.34
C GLU A 38 18.01 -4.80 15.43
N ASP A 39 17.69 -4.15 16.54
CA ASP A 39 16.95 -4.75 17.68
C ASP A 39 15.41 -4.64 17.54
N SER A 40 14.91 -4.20 16.39
CA SER A 40 13.47 -4.04 16.18
C SER A 40 12.75 -5.37 15.94
N HIS A 41 11.58 -5.54 16.54
CA HIS A 41 10.68 -6.64 16.16
C HIS A 41 10.03 -6.31 14.82
N ARG A 42 10.22 -7.19 13.82
CA ARG A 42 9.79 -6.95 12.44
C ARG A 42 8.71 -7.92 12.00
N THR A 43 7.64 -7.38 11.45
CA THR A 43 6.56 -8.15 10.82
C THR A 43 6.46 -7.74 9.35
N ALA A 44 6.62 -8.72 8.45
CA ALA A 44 6.48 -8.51 7.01
C ALA A 44 5.16 -9.11 6.52
N ALA A 45 4.52 -8.43 5.56
CA ALA A 45 3.38 -8.96 4.82
C ALA A 45 3.56 -8.72 3.33
N GLU A 46 3.15 -9.71 2.53
CA GLU A 46 3.22 -9.69 1.08
C GLU A 46 1.81 -9.70 0.48
N LYS A 47 1.62 -8.94 -0.59
CA LYS A 47 0.38 -8.94 -1.38
C LYS A 47 0.73 -8.93 -2.86
N ASN A 48 0.27 -9.94 -3.58
CA ASN A 48 0.41 -10.04 -5.02
C ASN A 48 -0.93 -9.74 -5.74
N GLY A 49 -0.83 -9.39 -7.02
CA GLY A 49 -1.98 -9.18 -7.88
C GLY A 49 -1.61 -9.41 -9.35
N ALA A 50 -2.61 -9.82 -10.14
CA ALA A 50 -2.51 -9.98 -11.57
C ALA A 50 -3.70 -9.29 -12.24
N TYR A 51 -3.44 -8.50 -13.28
CA TYR A 51 -4.46 -7.79 -14.04
C TYR A 51 -4.37 -8.21 -15.50
N PHE A 52 -5.44 -8.84 -15.98
CA PHE A 52 -5.52 -9.26 -17.38
C PHE A 52 -5.97 -8.10 -18.26
N PRO A 53 -5.45 -7.99 -19.50
CA PRO A 53 -5.83 -6.90 -20.39
C PRO A 53 -7.34 -6.79 -20.64
N LEU A 54 -8.00 -7.94 -20.75
CA LEU A 54 -9.44 -8.03 -21.02
C LEU A 54 -10.28 -7.34 -19.95
N GLU A 55 -9.91 -7.50 -18.68
CA GLU A 55 -10.58 -6.90 -17.52
C GLU A 55 -10.33 -5.38 -17.40
N ARG A 56 -9.34 -4.88 -18.13
CA ARG A 56 -8.87 -3.50 -18.06
C ARG A 56 -9.33 -2.66 -19.25
N TYR A 57 -10.13 -3.21 -20.15
CA TYR A 57 -10.81 -2.41 -21.15
C TYR A 57 -12.02 -1.71 -20.54
N THR A 58 -12.05 -0.39 -20.66
CA THR A 58 -13.14 0.45 -20.15
C THR A 58 -13.85 1.12 -21.30
N ALA A 59 -15.18 1.16 -21.23
CA ALA A 59 -16.00 1.89 -22.18
C ALA A 59 -15.86 3.39 -21.95
N TYR A 60 -15.52 4.12 -23.01
CA TYR A 60 -15.50 5.57 -23.06
C TYR A 60 -16.63 6.08 -23.94
N LYS A 61 -17.41 7.03 -23.42
CA LYS A 61 -18.40 7.78 -24.20
C LYS A 61 -17.90 9.19 -24.38
N ALA A 62 -17.80 9.63 -25.64
CA ALA A 62 -17.43 11.00 -25.95
C ALA A 62 -18.43 11.98 -25.33
N HIS A 63 -17.92 13.06 -24.74
CA HIS A 63 -18.77 14.08 -24.14
C HIS A 63 -19.60 14.81 -25.20
N SER A 64 -18.96 15.17 -26.32
CA SER A 64 -19.60 15.78 -27.48
C SER A 64 -20.09 14.72 -28.47
N SER A 65 -21.22 15.01 -29.12
CA SER A 65 -21.73 14.24 -30.26
C SER A 65 -21.51 15.03 -31.55
N MET A 66 -21.14 14.36 -32.64
CA MET A 66 -21.08 15.00 -33.95
C MET A 66 -22.49 15.46 -34.36
N SER A 67 -22.64 16.72 -34.79
CA SER A 67 -23.89 17.19 -35.38
C SER A 67 -24.05 16.56 -36.76
N LEU A 68 -25.10 15.77 -36.96
CA LEU A 68 -25.47 15.27 -38.29
C LEU A 68 -26.00 16.44 -39.12
N ASN A 69 -25.13 17.06 -39.92
CA ASN A 69 -25.42 18.25 -40.74
C ASN A 69 -26.35 17.98 -41.96
N SER A 70 -27.10 16.87 -42.01
CA SER A 70 -27.93 16.51 -43.18
C SER A 70 -29.45 16.64 -42.97
N ARG A 71 -29.94 17.38 -41.97
CA ARG A 71 -31.39 17.44 -41.67
C ARG A 71 -32.06 18.72 -42.18
N ARG A 72 -33.23 18.55 -42.80
CA ARG A 72 -34.14 19.65 -43.20
C ARG A 72 -34.60 20.43 -41.96
N LYS A 73 -34.72 21.76 -42.11
CA LYS A 73 -35.14 22.73 -41.09
C LYS A 73 -36.49 22.28 -40.47
N GLY A 74 -36.49 21.95 -39.17
CA GLY A 74 -37.72 21.63 -38.41
C GLY A 74 -37.79 20.26 -37.72
N GLN A 75 -36.84 19.33 -37.94
CA GLN A 75 -36.79 18.07 -37.17
C GLN A 75 -36.02 18.25 -35.85
N VAL A 76 -36.71 18.08 -34.72
CA VAL A 76 -36.08 18.00 -33.39
C VAL A 76 -35.41 16.63 -33.26
N ALA A 77 -34.08 16.60 -33.18
CA ALA A 77 -33.32 15.37 -32.98
C ALA A 77 -33.24 15.04 -31.48
N ASN A 78 -34.19 14.26 -30.98
CA ASN A 78 -34.23 13.84 -29.57
C ASN A 78 -33.29 12.67 -29.23
N ASP A 79 -32.72 11.98 -30.23
CA ASP A 79 -31.92 10.77 -29.99
C ASP A 79 -30.67 10.73 -30.87
N ILE A 80 -29.63 11.46 -30.47
CA ILE A 80 -28.29 11.35 -31.06
C ILE A 80 -27.52 10.29 -30.27
N ARG A 81 -27.40 9.09 -30.83
CA ARG A 81 -26.66 7.98 -30.22
C ARG A 81 -25.18 8.32 -30.15
N LYS A 82 -24.66 8.56 -28.95
CA LYS A 82 -23.22 8.78 -28.73
C LYS A 82 -22.46 7.46 -28.96
N PRO A 83 -21.44 7.42 -29.83
CA PRO A 83 -20.61 6.23 -29.98
C PRO A 83 -19.89 5.94 -28.66
N SER A 84 -19.86 4.66 -28.28
CA SER A 84 -19.06 4.15 -27.17
C SER A 84 -17.87 3.41 -27.76
N THR A 85 -16.66 3.82 -27.40
CA THR A 85 -15.43 3.12 -27.76
C THR A 85 -14.85 2.45 -26.54
N LEU A 86 -13.98 1.46 -26.72
CA LEU A 86 -13.24 0.83 -25.63
C LEU A 86 -11.81 1.35 -25.68
N PHE A 87 -11.24 1.64 -24.52
CA PHE A 87 -9.82 1.96 -24.39
C PHE A 87 -9.18 1.10 -23.31
N TYR A 88 -7.88 0.86 -23.45
CA TYR A 88 -7.12 0.10 -22.46
C TYR A 88 -6.74 1.00 -21.29
N ASN A 89 -7.29 0.71 -20.11
CA ASN A 89 -7.02 1.43 -18.88
C ASN A 89 -5.96 0.67 -18.05
N LYS A 90 -4.67 0.91 -18.35
CA LYS A 90 -3.53 0.27 -17.66
C LYS A 90 -3.53 0.52 -16.15
N VAL A 91 -2.83 -0.31 -15.38
CA VAL A 91 -2.62 -0.07 -13.95
C VAL A 91 -1.87 1.27 -13.75
N PRO A 92 -2.37 2.17 -12.87
CA PRO A 92 -1.74 3.45 -12.64
C PRO A 92 -0.36 3.29 -11.97
N TYR A 93 0.67 3.88 -12.58
CA TYR A 93 2.05 3.78 -12.08
C TYR A 93 2.30 4.56 -10.79
N SER A 94 1.49 5.58 -10.51
CA SER A 94 1.66 6.46 -9.35
C SER A 94 1.55 5.76 -7.99
N GLN A 95 0.99 4.55 -7.95
CA GLN A 95 0.81 3.78 -6.72
C GLN A 95 2.03 2.92 -6.36
N PHE A 96 3.08 2.92 -7.20
CA PHE A 96 4.23 2.02 -7.06
C PHE A 96 5.54 2.80 -7.01
N ASP A 97 6.44 2.37 -6.11
CA ASP A 97 7.79 2.93 -6.01
C ASP A 97 8.67 2.55 -7.20
N ILE A 98 8.47 1.34 -7.75
CA ILE A 98 9.28 0.78 -8.83
C ILE A 98 8.35 0.20 -9.88
N VAL A 99 8.55 0.60 -11.14
CA VAL A 99 7.84 0.07 -12.30
C VAL A 99 8.84 -0.56 -13.26
N LEU A 100 8.73 -1.87 -13.46
CA LEU A 100 9.54 -2.60 -14.43
C LEU A 100 8.87 -2.54 -15.80
N ARG A 101 9.65 -2.27 -16.86
CA ARG A 101 9.17 -2.17 -18.25
C ARG A 101 7.95 -1.25 -18.39
N PRO A 102 8.12 0.08 -18.17
CA PRO A 102 7.01 1.04 -18.21
C PRO A 102 6.47 1.30 -19.63
N GLU A 103 7.26 0.99 -20.65
CA GLU A 103 6.89 1.11 -22.06
C GLU A 103 5.96 -0.05 -22.46
N ILE A 104 4.75 0.31 -22.89
CA ILE A 104 3.73 -0.66 -23.30
C ILE A 104 3.47 -0.47 -24.79
N THR A 105 3.92 -1.42 -25.60
CA THR A 105 3.58 -1.50 -27.03
C THR A 105 2.22 -2.19 -27.23
N GLU A 106 2.01 -3.30 -26.53
CA GLU A 106 0.77 -4.08 -26.56
C GLU A 106 0.31 -4.38 -25.12
N PRO A 107 -1.01 -4.41 -24.84
CA PRO A 107 -1.54 -4.67 -23.50
C PRO A 107 -1.08 -6.03 -22.93
N PRO A 108 -0.17 -6.08 -21.94
CA PRO A 108 0.28 -7.34 -21.36
C PRO A 108 -0.49 -7.65 -20.08
N VAL A 109 -0.37 -8.89 -19.59
CA VAL A 109 -0.77 -9.22 -18.22
C VAL A 109 0.15 -8.46 -17.26
N GLN A 110 -0.45 -7.65 -16.38
CA GLN A 110 0.28 -6.80 -15.45
C GLN A 110 0.29 -7.44 -14.07
N TYR A 111 1.49 -7.67 -13.54
CA TYR A 111 1.68 -8.21 -12.20
C TYR A 111 2.06 -7.09 -11.23
N THR A 112 1.44 -7.12 -10.05
CA THR A 112 1.75 -6.20 -8.96
C THR A 112 2.20 -6.99 -7.75
N TYR A 113 3.10 -6.38 -6.98
CA TYR A 113 3.64 -6.95 -5.77
C TYR A 113 3.89 -5.84 -4.76
N ASN A 114 3.29 -5.97 -3.59
CA ASN A 114 3.41 -5.04 -2.48
C ASN A 114 4.01 -5.78 -1.29
N LEU A 115 5.12 -5.23 -0.77
CA LEU A 115 5.77 -5.69 0.45
C LEU A 115 5.61 -4.60 1.50
N THR A 116 4.98 -4.94 2.62
CA THR A 116 4.87 -4.08 3.79
C THR A 116 5.71 -4.65 4.93
N LEU A 117 6.44 -3.79 5.61
CA LEU A 117 7.21 -4.15 6.80
C LEU A 117 6.86 -3.18 7.92
N GLN A 118 6.49 -3.74 9.05
CA GLN A 118 6.31 -3.02 10.29
C GLN A 118 7.49 -3.33 11.20
N CYS A 119 8.19 -2.30 11.66
CA CYS A 119 9.28 -2.42 12.63
C CYS A 119 8.83 -1.77 13.94
N GLN A 120 8.80 -2.54 15.03
CA GLN A 120 8.60 -2.02 16.37
C GLN A 120 9.97 -1.69 16.96
N LEU A 121 10.21 -0.40 17.15
CA LEU A 121 11.49 0.10 17.67
C LEU A 121 11.60 -0.20 19.17
N PRO A 122 12.82 -0.45 19.68
CA PRO A 122 13.05 -0.52 21.11
C PRO A 122 12.66 0.81 21.78
N PRO A 123 12.30 0.78 23.08
CA PRO A 123 11.96 2.00 23.80
C PRO A 123 13.19 2.92 23.85
N ALA A 124 13.03 4.16 23.37
CA ALA A 124 14.12 5.15 23.29
C ALA A 124 14.71 5.54 24.65
N PHE A 125 13.98 5.28 25.73
CA PHE A 125 14.44 5.46 27.10
C PHE A 125 14.15 4.20 27.89
N PRO A 126 15.05 3.77 28.79
CA PRO A 126 14.75 2.66 29.69
C PRO A 126 13.47 3.01 30.45
N ALA A 127 12.51 2.08 30.45
CA ALA A 127 11.31 2.23 31.26
C ALA A 127 11.76 2.47 32.70
N LYS A 128 11.44 3.65 33.26
CA LYS A 128 11.69 3.90 34.68
C LYS A 128 10.95 2.80 35.43
N GLU A 129 11.69 1.95 36.12
CA GLU A 129 11.11 1.07 37.12
C GLU A 129 10.43 1.97 38.14
N VAL A 130 9.11 2.16 38.00
CA VAL A 130 8.30 2.71 39.06
C VAL A 130 8.24 1.60 40.10
N LYS A 131 9.26 1.56 40.97
CA LYS A 131 9.16 0.83 42.22
C LYS A 131 8.04 1.50 42.97
N GLU A 132 6.83 0.96 42.87
CA GLU A 132 5.73 1.29 43.76
C GLU A 132 6.16 0.86 45.17
N LEU A 133 6.92 1.72 45.84
CA LEU A 133 7.11 1.66 47.28
C LEU A 133 5.76 2.06 47.87
N VAL A 134 4.81 1.11 47.91
CA VAL A 134 3.59 1.24 48.70
C VAL A 134 4.03 1.25 50.16
N LYS A 135 4.34 2.44 50.67
CA LYS A 135 4.67 2.65 52.08
C LYS A 135 3.36 2.58 52.87
N TYR A 136 3.15 1.48 53.58
CA TYR A 136 2.07 1.38 54.53
C TYR A 136 2.43 2.18 55.78
N VAL A 137 1.66 3.20 56.12
CA VAL A 137 1.84 3.98 57.35
C VAL A 137 0.69 3.66 58.28
N TRP A 138 1.00 3.19 59.49
CA TRP A 138 0.03 2.98 60.55
C TRP A 138 -0.05 4.24 61.41
N ILE A 139 -1.24 4.85 61.48
CA ILE A 139 -1.51 6.01 62.34
C ILE A 139 -2.18 5.49 63.61
N THR A 140 -1.56 5.75 64.75
CA THR A 140 -2.14 5.40 66.06
C THR A 140 -3.13 6.47 66.52
N ASP A 141 -4.07 6.12 67.41
CA ASP A 141 -5.15 6.99 67.92
C ASP A 141 -4.67 8.31 68.58
N LYS A 142 -3.36 8.40 68.89
CA LYS A 142 -2.70 9.61 69.41
C LYS A 142 -2.11 10.53 68.32
N GLY A 143 -2.24 10.17 67.05
CA GLY A 143 -1.71 10.92 65.91
C GLY A 143 -0.27 10.60 65.52
N ASP A 144 0.40 9.66 66.20
CA ASP A 144 1.76 9.25 65.85
C ASP A 144 1.77 8.28 64.65
N MET A 145 2.58 8.61 63.65
CA MET A 145 2.80 7.80 62.44
C MET A 145 3.93 6.78 62.63
N ARG A 146 3.68 5.51 62.31
CA ARG A 146 4.71 4.45 62.23
C ARG A 146 4.70 3.80 60.85
N GLU A 147 5.85 3.76 60.17
CA GLU A 147 6.00 3.03 58.90
C GLU A 147 5.92 1.51 59.16
N LEU A 148 5.09 0.79 58.40
CA LEU A 148 4.92 -0.66 58.47
C LEU A 148 5.59 -1.30 57.25
N ASN A 149 6.67 -2.05 57.47
CA ASN A 149 7.25 -2.91 56.44
C ASN A 149 6.51 -4.25 56.46
N LEU A 150 5.61 -4.47 55.50
CA LEU A 150 5.07 -5.80 55.22
C LEU A 150 6.06 -6.56 54.32
N PRO A 151 6.24 -7.88 54.51
CA PRO A 151 7.11 -8.71 53.67
C PRO A 151 6.58 -8.87 52.24
#